data_AF-A0A662CG29-F1
#
_entry.id   AF-A0A662CG29-F1
#
_cell.length_a   1.000
_cell.length_b   1.000
_cell.length_c   1.000
_cell.angle_alpha   90.00
_cell.angle_beta   90.00
_cell.angle_gamma   90.00
#
_symmetry.space_group_name_H-M   'P 1'
#
loop_
_entity.id
_entity.type
_entity.pdbx_description
1 polymer ?
#
loop_
_entity_poly.entity_id
_entity_poly.type
_entity_poly.pdbx_seq_one_letter_code
_entity_poly.pdbx_strand_id
1 'polypeptide(L)'
;MKRFWTGFTLIELLIVVAIIGILAAIAVPNFLNAQIRAKIARAHSDQRSFAEALEMYYLDNNAYPWTDTLPRGANPLELRWIPLTTPVAYISGVPDDPFGDKDTPNGLSWVEQTNGTWKYRTYDLWCAKPGMSHWGWLSQAIETLNLPDSVRYYYASQGPDGKPEADFGSMVGTPYEASNGLNSRGDIFCAGPGMIKRQQ
;
A
#
# COMPACT_ATOMS: atom_id res chain seq x y z
N MET A 1 31.17 57.87 -10.54
CA MET A 1 29.72 57.57 -10.55
C MET A 1 29.37 56.82 -9.26
N LYS A 2 28.66 57.44 -8.31
CA LYS A 2 28.22 56.78 -7.07
C LYS A 2 26.90 56.05 -7.33
N ARG A 3 26.90 54.72 -7.24
CA ARG A 3 25.68 53.90 -7.29
C ARG A 3 24.96 54.00 -5.94
N PHE A 4 23.74 54.54 -5.92
CA PHE A 4 22.86 54.45 -4.76
C PHE A 4 22.32 53.02 -4.70
N TRP A 5 22.77 52.25 -3.73
CA TRP A 5 22.12 50.99 -3.38
C TRP A 5 20.92 51.34 -2.51
N THR A 6 19.72 51.22 -3.06
CA THR A 6 18.46 51.31 -2.30
C THR A 6 18.34 50.05 -1.44
N GLY A 7 18.45 50.20 -0.13
CA GLY A 7 18.24 49.12 0.83
C GLY A 7 16.75 48.76 0.96
N PHE A 8 16.46 47.48 1.19
CA PHE A 8 15.10 46.98 1.41
C PHE A 8 14.57 47.44 2.78
N THR A 9 13.31 47.86 2.86
CA THR A 9 12.72 48.25 4.15
C THR A 9 12.20 47.04 4.92
N LEU A 10 12.23 47.11 6.25
CA LEU A 10 11.68 46.05 7.11
C LEU A 10 10.17 45.86 6.88
N ILE A 11 9.45 46.94 6.58
CA ILE A 11 8.00 46.87 6.31
C ILE A 11 7.69 46.17 4.98
N GLU A 12 8.49 46.40 3.93
CA GLU A 12 8.36 45.67 2.66
C GLU A 12 8.57 44.17 2.88
N LEU A 13 9.58 43.79 3.67
CA LEU A 13 9.84 42.38 3.97
C LEU A 13 8.69 41.76 4.79
N LEU A 14 8.17 42.49 5.78
CA LEU A 14 7.07 42.02 6.62
C LEU A 14 5.79 41.76 5.82
N ILE A 15 5.43 42.66 4.90
CA ILE A 15 4.24 42.49 4.05
C ILE A 15 4.41 41.26 3.15
N VAL A 16 5.60 41.06 2.57
CA VAL A 16 5.88 39.91 1.69
C VAL A 16 5.73 38.59 2.45
N VAL A 17 6.35 38.48 3.64
CA VAL A 17 6.24 37.25 4.45
C VAL A 17 4.80 37.03 4.94
N ALA A 18 4.07 38.09 5.26
CA ALA A 18 2.65 37.98 5.64
C ALA A 18 1.79 37.42 4.49
N ILE A 19 1.98 37.91 3.25
CA ILE A 19 1.26 37.41 2.07
C ILE A 19 1.62 35.95 1.79
N ILE A 20 2.91 35.60 1.82
CA ILE A 20 3.38 34.22 1.65
C ILE A 20 2.77 33.31 2.72
N GLY A 21 2.70 33.77 3.98
CA GLY A 21 2.09 33.02 5.07
C GLY A 21 0.61 32.70 4.85
N ILE A 22 -0.18 33.68 4.36
CA ILE A 22 -1.60 33.47 4.04
C ILE A 22 -1.76 32.47 2.88
N LEU A 23 -0.96 32.62 1.83
CA LEU A 23 -1.00 31.72 0.67
C LEU A 23 -0.60 30.29 1.07
N ALA A 24 0.46 30.14 1.88
CA ALA A 24 0.91 28.84 2.38
C ALA A 24 -0.15 28.17 3.26
N ALA A 25 -0.83 28.92 4.13
CA ALA A 25 -1.87 28.39 5.01
C ALA A 25 -3.03 27.73 4.24
N ILE A 26 -3.38 28.23 3.05
CA ILE A 26 -4.43 27.66 2.19
C ILE A 26 -3.85 26.56 1.29
N ALA A 27 -2.65 26.78 0.73
CA ALA A 27 -2.07 25.88 -0.28
C ALA A 27 -1.56 24.56 0.32
N VAL A 28 -0.92 24.59 1.49
CA VAL A 28 -0.31 23.41 2.11
C VAL A 28 -1.34 22.29 2.40
N PRO A 29 -2.46 22.51 3.09
CA PRO A 29 -3.43 21.42 3.34
C PRO A 29 -4.02 20.86 2.04
N ASN A 30 -4.29 21.72 1.05
CA ASN A 30 -4.78 21.28 -0.26
C ASN A 30 -3.76 20.41 -1.01
N PHE A 31 -2.48 20.78 -0.94
CA PHE A 31 -1.40 20.02 -1.54
C PHE A 31 -1.21 18.66 -0.87
N LEU A 32 -1.25 18.59 0.47
CA LEU A 32 -1.18 17.33 1.22
C LEU A 32 -2.34 16.39 0.85
N ASN A 33 -3.55 16.93 0.77
CA ASN A 33 -4.73 16.19 0.33
C ASN A 33 -4.60 15.69 -1.13
N ALA A 34 -4.04 16.50 -2.02
CA ALA A 34 -3.80 16.06 -3.40
C ALA A 34 -2.76 14.92 -3.48
N GLN A 35 -1.72 14.97 -2.65
CA GLN A 35 -0.73 13.89 -2.57
C GLN A 35 -1.35 12.57 -2.10
N ILE A 36 -2.18 12.59 -1.05
CA ILE A 36 -2.81 11.36 -0.54
C ILE A 36 -3.72 10.74 -1.59
N ARG A 37 -4.53 11.56 -2.31
CA ARG A 37 -5.34 11.05 -3.44
C ARG A 37 -4.49 10.41 -4.54
N ALA A 38 -3.35 11.02 -4.87
CA ALA A 38 -2.43 10.46 -5.86
C ALA A 38 -1.84 9.12 -5.40
N LYS A 39 -1.52 8.99 -4.10
CA LYS A 39 -1.06 7.73 -3.50
C LYS A 39 -2.14 6.64 -3.55
N ILE A 40 -3.39 6.95 -3.22
CA ILE A 40 -4.52 6.00 -3.32
C ILE A 40 -4.70 5.53 -4.77
N ALA A 41 -4.70 6.46 -5.72
CA ALA A 41 -4.83 6.13 -7.14
C ALA A 41 -3.69 5.23 -7.62
N ARG A 42 -2.45 5.51 -7.18
CA ARG A 42 -1.28 4.65 -7.46
C ARG A 42 -1.45 3.27 -6.84
N ALA A 43 -1.85 3.18 -5.57
CA ALA A 43 -2.06 1.91 -4.90
C ALA A 43 -3.07 1.02 -5.65
N HIS A 44 -4.21 1.57 -6.07
CA HIS A 44 -5.18 0.82 -6.87
C HIS A 44 -4.65 0.39 -8.25
N SER A 45 -3.79 1.20 -8.88
CA SER A 45 -3.17 0.87 -10.16
C SER A 45 -2.17 -0.29 -10.00
N ASP A 46 -1.33 -0.21 -8.98
CA ASP A 46 -0.33 -1.23 -8.66
C ASP A 46 -1.03 -2.55 -8.31
N GLN A 47 -2.09 -2.50 -7.49
CA GLN A 47 -2.90 -3.67 -7.14
C GLN A 47 -3.51 -4.34 -8.36
N ARG A 48 -3.99 -3.58 -9.35
CA ARG A 48 -4.56 -4.17 -10.57
C ARG A 48 -3.50 -4.91 -11.39
N SER A 49 -2.30 -4.33 -11.47
CA SER A 49 -1.16 -4.95 -12.16
C SER A 49 -0.74 -6.26 -11.49
N PHE A 50 -0.75 -6.31 -10.15
CA PHE A 50 -0.51 -7.56 -9.42
C PHE A 50 -1.59 -8.60 -9.63
N ALA A 51 -2.87 -8.21 -9.65
CA ALA A 51 -3.96 -9.14 -9.91
C ALA A 51 -3.81 -9.78 -11.28
N GLU A 52 -3.56 -8.98 -12.32
CA GLU A 52 -3.30 -9.48 -13.68
C GLU A 52 -2.10 -10.44 -13.72
N ALA A 53 -1.01 -10.10 -13.03
CA ALA A 53 0.16 -10.97 -12.94
C ALA A 53 -0.12 -12.30 -12.23
N LEU A 54 -0.92 -12.28 -11.16
CA LEU A 54 -1.36 -13.48 -10.44
C LEU A 54 -2.25 -14.38 -11.31
N GLU A 55 -3.17 -13.79 -12.07
CA GLU A 55 -4.01 -14.56 -13.00
C GLU A 55 -3.19 -15.17 -14.14
N MET A 56 -2.23 -14.43 -14.71
CA MET A 56 -1.33 -14.98 -15.72
C MET A 56 -0.46 -16.12 -15.15
N TYR A 57 0.06 -15.96 -13.93
CA TYR A 57 0.79 -17.02 -13.25
C TYR A 57 -0.08 -18.28 -13.06
N TYR A 58 -1.34 -18.10 -12.66
CA TYR A 58 -2.28 -19.21 -12.48
C TYR A 58 -2.55 -19.94 -13.79
N LEU A 59 -2.69 -19.23 -14.92
CA LEU A 59 -2.88 -19.84 -16.23
C LEU A 59 -1.72 -20.77 -16.63
N ASP A 60 -0.49 -20.38 -16.31
CA ASP A 60 0.71 -21.15 -16.68
C ASP A 60 1.01 -22.29 -15.69
N ASN A 61 0.69 -22.12 -14.41
CA ASN A 61 1.12 -23.03 -13.34
C ASN A 61 -0.03 -23.83 -12.70
N ASN A 62 -1.28 -23.54 -13.07
CA ASN A 62 -2.50 -24.11 -12.50
C ASN A 62 -2.63 -23.96 -10.96
N ALA A 63 -1.89 -23.01 -10.40
CA ALA A 63 -1.87 -22.65 -8.99
C ALA A 63 -1.30 -21.23 -8.85
N TYR A 64 -1.69 -20.51 -7.80
CA TYR A 64 -1.07 -19.23 -7.44
C TYR A 64 0.31 -19.46 -6.80
N PRO A 65 1.22 -18.46 -6.83
CA PRO A 65 2.58 -18.63 -6.31
C PRO A 65 2.55 -18.86 -4.80
N TRP A 66 2.72 -20.12 -4.39
CA TRP A 66 2.65 -20.48 -2.97
C TRP A 66 3.89 -19.99 -2.23
N THR A 67 3.76 -18.83 -1.59
CA THR A 67 4.88 -18.18 -0.86
C THR A 67 4.76 -18.29 0.66
N ASP A 68 3.68 -18.91 1.15
CA ASP A 68 3.36 -19.07 2.57
C ASP A 68 3.97 -20.35 3.17
N THR A 69 5.05 -20.88 2.59
CA THR A 69 5.71 -22.13 3.04
C THR A 69 6.51 -21.97 4.34
N LEU A 70 6.53 -20.79 4.96
CA LEU A 70 7.26 -20.53 6.19
C LEU A 70 6.36 -19.91 7.26
N PRO A 71 6.59 -20.22 8.54
CA PRO A 71 6.00 -19.45 9.63
C PRO A 71 6.38 -17.96 9.48
N ARG A 72 5.42 -17.09 9.75
CA ARG A 72 5.60 -15.63 9.83
C ARG A 72 6.87 -15.30 10.62
N GLY A 73 7.76 -14.49 10.03
CA GLY A 73 9.03 -14.07 10.63
C GLY A 73 10.28 -14.55 9.89
N ALA A 74 10.18 -15.56 9.02
CA ALA A 74 11.38 -16.16 8.40
C ALA A 74 11.84 -15.50 7.09
N ASN A 75 10.95 -14.80 6.36
CA ASN A 75 11.25 -14.20 5.06
C ASN A 75 10.66 -12.79 4.91
N PRO A 76 11.34 -11.89 4.18
CA PRO A 76 10.79 -10.60 3.77
C PRO A 76 9.51 -10.73 2.94
N LEU A 77 8.60 -9.77 3.08
CA LEU A 77 7.35 -9.73 2.29
C LEU A 77 7.62 -9.57 0.79
N GLU A 78 8.71 -8.89 0.42
CA GLU A 78 9.14 -8.71 -0.97
C GLU A 78 9.38 -10.06 -1.67
N LEU A 79 9.83 -11.08 -0.93
CA LEU A 79 10.08 -12.40 -1.50
C LEU A 79 8.80 -13.11 -1.95
N ARG A 80 7.63 -12.71 -1.42
CA ARG A 80 6.34 -13.29 -1.82
C ARG A 80 5.97 -12.97 -3.27
N TRP A 81 6.57 -11.92 -3.82
CA TRP A 81 6.30 -11.48 -5.19
C TRP A 81 7.34 -11.97 -6.21
N ILE A 82 8.48 -12.53 -5.75
CA ILE A 82 9.55 -13.03 -6.62
C ILE A 82 9.04 -14.00 -7.70
N PRO A 83 8.16 -14.97 -7.40
CA PRO A 83 7.65 -15.89 -8.42
C PRO A 83 6.93 -15.21 -9.60
N LEU A 84 6.46 -13.97 -9.42
CA LEU A 84 5.84 -13.19 -10.50
C LEU A 84 6.86 -12.47 -11.40
N THR A 85 8.13 -12.43 -10.99
CA THR A 85 9.20 -11.71 -11.70
C THR A 85 10.26 -12.63 -12.30
N THR A 86 10.48 -13.80 -11.69
CA THR A 86 11.51 -14.77 -12.12
C THR A 86 11.06 -16.19 -11.78
N PRO A 87 11.36 -17.20 -12.64
CA PRO A 87 12.13 -17.12 -13.89
C PRO A 87 11.36 -16.55 -15.09
N VAL A 88 10.03 -16.54 -15.03
CA VAL A 88 9.15 -15.91 -16.01
C VAL A 88 8.59 -14.62 -15.41
N ALA A 89 8.68 -13.52 -16.15
CA ALA A 89 8.19 -12.22 -15.70
C ALA A 89 6.72 -12.02 -16.12
N TYR A 90 5.81 -12.15 -15.15
CA TYR A 90 4.40 -11.79 -15.27
C TYR A 90 4.18 -10.31 -14.92
N ILE A 91 5.11 -9.71 -14.19
CA ILE A 91 5.19 -8.26 -13.92
C ILE A 91 6.65 -7.81 -14.07
N SER A 92 6.86 -6.55 -14.49
CA SER A 92 8.21 -5.99 -14.72
C SER A 92 9.03 -5.82 -13.44
N GLY A 93 8.37 -5.82 -12.28
CA GLY A 93 8.99 -5.69 -10.97
C GLY A 93 7.93 -5.52 -9.89
N VAL A 94 8.34 -5.60 -8.63
CA VAL A 94 7.46 -5.42 -7.47
C VAL A 94 7.43 -3.93 -7.12
N PRO A 95 6.36 -3.17 -7.40
CA PRO A 95 6.26 -1.78 -6.99
C PRO A 95 6.23 -1.62 -5.46
N ASP A 96 6.87 -0.55 -4.99
CA ASP A 96 6.77 -0.08 -3.60
C ASP A 96 5.37 0.50 -3.34
N ASP A 97 4.77 0.09 -2.22
CA ASP A 97 3.50 0.63 -1.75
C ASP A 97 3.68 2.15 -1.50
N PRO A 98 2.86 3.02 -2.12
CA PRO A 98 2.92 4.46 -1.86
C PRO A 98 2.70 4.85 -0.38
N PHE A 99 1.98 4.00 0.38
CA PHE A 99 1.77 4.13 1.82
C PHE A 99 2.78 3.36 2.65
N GLY A 100 3.59 2.52 2.02
CA GLY A 100 4.53 1.68 2.71
C GLY A 100 5.68 2.44 3.37
N ASP A 101 6.20 1.82 4.43
CA ASP A 101 7.37 2.24 5.19
C ASP A 101 8.63 2.14 4.33
N LYS A 102 9.19 3.30 3.98
CA LYS A 102 10.42 3.38 3.16
C LYS A 102 11.69 3.25 4.01
N ASP A 103 11.55 3.43 5.32
CA ASP A 103 12.66 3.41 6.28
C ASP A 103 12.83 2.03 6.94
N THR A 104 12.88 0.98 6.11
CA THR A 104 13.14 -0.39 6.58
C THR A 104 14.63 -0.74 6.51
N PRO A 105 15.20 -1.39 7.54
CA PRO A 105 16.55 -1.93 7.50
C PRO A 105 16.75 -2.87 6.31
N ASN A 106 17.81 -2.64 5.55
CA ASN A 106 18.17 -3.37 4.32
C ASN A 106 17.17 -3.22 3.16
N GLY A 107 16.21 -2.29 3.24
CA GLY A 107 15.21 -2.08 2.20
C GLY A 107 14.21 -3.22 2.05
N LEU A 108 14.03 -4.04 3.09
CA LEU A 108 13.14 -5.20 3.10
C LEU A 108 12.13 -5.08 4.25
N SER A 109 10.91 -5.52 4.00
CA SER A 109 9.79 -5.52 4.94
C SER A 109 9.83 -6.81 5.73
N TRP A 110 9.98 -6.70 7.04
CA TRP A 110 10.02 -7.86 7.91
C TRP A 110 8.78 -7.91 8.78
N VAL A 111 8.38 -9.14 9.05
CA VAL A 111 7.29 -9.56 9.92
C VAL A 111 7.70 -9.35 11.41
N GLU A 112 8.72 -8.55 11.71
CA GLU A 112 9.05 -8.15 13.09
C GLU A 112 10.12 -7.05 13.06
N GLN A 113 9.77 -5.79 13.38
CA GLN A 113 10.79 -4.80 13.79
C GLN A 113 10.29 -3.75 14.78
N THR A 114 11.02 -3.65 15.91
CA THR A 114 11.05 -2.55 16.88
C THR A 114 9.70 -2.20 17.53
N ASN A 115 9.60 -2.46 18.84
CA ASN A 115 8.45 -2.07 19.68
C ASN A 115 7.10 -2.67 19.25
N GLY A 116 7.10 -3.80 18.54
CA GLY A 116 5.88 -4.53 18.18
C GLY A 116 5.04 -3.89 17.06
N THR A 117 5.63 -3.03 16.23
CA THR A 117 4.96 -2.44 15.07
C THR A 117 5.48 -3.04 13.77
N TRP A 118 4.59 -3.55 12.93
CA TRP A 118 4.91 -4.12 11.62
C TRP A 118 5.23 -2.99 10.64
N LYS A 119 6.25 -3.18 9.79
CA LYS A 119 6.58 -2.24 8.71
C LYS A 119 6.42 -2.90 7.36
N TYR A 120 5.59 -2.32 6.50
CA TYR A 120 5.32 -2.82 5.15
C TYR A 120 5.82 -1.82 4.14
N ARG A 121 6.86 -2.15 3.38
CA ARG A 121 7.31 -1.39 2.21
C ARG A 121 6.52 -1.77 0.95
N THR A 122 6.16 -3.04 0.84
CA THR A 122 5.38 -3.62 -0.28
C THR A 122 4.07 -4.22 0.20
N TYR A 123 3.22 -4.60 -0.75
CA TYR A 123 1.95 -5.29 -0.50
C TYR A 123 2.14 -6.66 0.17
N ASP A 124 1.27 -6.99 1.12
CA ASP A 124 1.32 -8.27 1.84
C ASP A 124 0.48 -9.35 1.14
N LEU A 125 1.12 -10.25 0.38
CA LEU A 125 0.44 -11.30 -0.38
C LEU A 125 0.15 -12.55 0.45
N TRP A 126 -1.12 -12.99 0.40
CA TRP A 126 -1.60 -14.27 0.91
C TRP A 126 -2.29 -15.03 -0.22
N CYS A 127 -1.95 -16.30 -0.40
CA CYS A 127 -2.46 -17.09 -1.51
C CYS A 127 -2.87 -18.50 -1.07
N ALA A 128 -3.76 -19.12 -1.84
CA ALA A 128 -4.23 -20.46 -1.61
C ALA A 128 -3.08 -21.44 -1.80
N LYS A 129 -2.90 -22.34 -0.82
CA LYS A 129 -1.99 -23.47 -0.93
C LYS A 129 -2.38 -24.33 -2.14
N PRO A 130 -1.43 -24.83 -2.95
CA PRO A 130 -1.73 -25.69 -4.09
C PRO A 130 -2.55 -26.90 -3.67
N GLY A 131 -3.65 -27.14 -4.39
CA GLY A 131 -4.61 -28.21 -4.09
C GLY A 131 -5.63 -27.89 -2.98
N MET A 132 -5.64 -26.68 -2.43
CA MET A 132 -6.64 -26.22 -1.46
C MET A 132 -7.35 -24.95 -1.96
N SER A 133 -8.59 -24.73 -1.53
CA SER A 133 -9.34 -23.49 -1.87
C SER A 133 -8.78 -22.27 -1.14
N HIS A 134 -8.45 -22.41 0.14
CA HIS A 134 -7.88 -21.35 0.98
C HIS A 134 -7.19 -21.99 2.20
N TRP A 135 -6.29 -21.27 2.85
CA TRP A 135 -5.56 -21.75 4.03
C TRP A 135 -5.19 -20.60 4.96
N GLY A 136 -5.09 -20.87 6.27
CA GLY A 136 -4.53 -19.96 7.26
C GLY A 136 -5.18 -18.56 7.24
N TRP A 137 -4.36 -17.53 7.10
CA TRP A 137 -4.80 -16.13 7.06
C TRP A 137 -5.76 -15.81 5.93
N LEU A 138 -5.61 -16.46 4.76
CA LEU A 138 -6.55 -16.24 3.65
C LEU A 138 -7.97 -16.67 4.05
N SER A 139 -8.12 -17.77 4.79
CA SER A 139 -9.43 -18.22 5.29
C SER A 139 -10.03 -17.22 6.27
N GLN A 140 -9.22 -16.68 7.19
CA GLN A 140 -9.67 -15.67 8.15
C GLN A 140 -10.06 -14.35 7.47
N ALA A 141 -9.33 -13.94 6.44
CA ALA A 141 -9.64 -12.77 5.62
C ALA A 141 -10.95 -12.94 4.87
N ILE A 142 -11.20 -14.11 4.28
CA ILE A 142 -12.46 -14.40 3.59
C ILE A 142 -13.65 -14.23 4.53
N GLU A 143 -13.57 -14.79 5.75
CA GLU A 143 -14.63 -14.68 6.75
C GLU A 143 -14.82 -13.24 7.25
N THR A 144 -13.74 -12.60 7.68
CA THR A 144 -13.82 -11.30 8.36
C THR A 144 -14.21 -10.16 7.42
N LEU A 145 -13.74 -10.22 6.17
CA LEU A 145 -14.06 -9.23 5.13
C LEU A 145 -15.31 -9.62 4.32
N ASN A 146 -15.99 -10.71 4.70
CA ASN A 146 -17.16 -11.24 4.00
C ASN A 146 -16.93 -11.40 2.49
N LEU A 147 -15.78 -11.96 2.11
CA LEU A 147 -15.40 -12.19 0.72
C LEU A 147 -16.04 -13.49 0.19
N PRO A 148 -16.20 -13.62 -1.14
CA PRO A 148 -16.63 -14.87 -1.73
C PRO A 148 -15.64 -16.01 -1.47
N ASP A 149 -16.15 -17.22 -1.23
CA ASP A 149 -15.34 -18.45 -1.08
C ASP A 149 -14.50 -18.78 -2.33
N SER A 150 -14.81 -18.17 -3.48
CA SER A 150 -14.03 -18.29 -4.72
C SER A 150 -12.67 -17.59 -4.65
N VAL A 151 -12.42 -16.75 -3.65
CA VAL A 151 -11.14 -16.05 -3.47
C VAL A 151 -10.01 -17.06 -3.21
N ARG A 152 -8.90 -16.88 -3.90
CA ARG A 152 -7.68 -17.69 -3.85
C ARG A 152 -6.44 -16.86 -3.53
N TYR A 153 -6.51 -15.54 -3.60
CA TYR A 153 -5.45 -14.67 -3.11
C TYR A 153 -6.03 -13.38 -2.55
N TYR A 154 -5.28 -12.77 -1.65
CA TYR A 154 -5.58 -11.48 -1.07
C TYR A 154 -4.27 -10.75 -0.74
N TYR A 155 -4.25 -9.43 -0.95
CA TYR A 155 -3.19 -8.55 -0.48
C TYR A 155 -3.72 -7.17 -0.18
N ALA A 156 -3.03 -6.44 0.69
CA ALA A 156 -3.39 -5.09 1.06
C ALA A 156 -2.21 -4.13 1.01
N SER A 157 -2.56 -2.85 0.80
CA SER A 157 -1.72 -1.70 1.12
C SER A 157 -2.20 -1.14 2.46
N GLN A 158 -1.27 -0.69 3.33
CA GLN A 158 -1.59 -0.18 4.68
C GLN A 158 -2.38 1.15 4.70
N GLY A 159 -2.71 1.70 3.53
CA GLY A 159 -3.64 2.83 3.41
C GLY A 159 -3.12 4.16 4.00
N PRO A 160 -3.97 5.20 3.99
CA PRO A 160 -3.58 6.55 4.40
C PRO A 160 -3.26 6.72 5.88
N ASP A 161 -3.74 5.83 6.75
CA ASP A 161 -3.46 5.88 8.19
C ASP A 161 -2.06 5.33 8.54
N GLY A 162 -1.42 4.64 7.60
CA GLY A 162 -0.08 4.08 7.75
C GLY A 162 -0.03 3.00 8.82
N LYS A 163 -1.17 2.39 9.14
CA LYS A 163 -1.28 1.35 10.15
C LYS A 163 -1.69 0.07 9.45
N PRO A 164 -0.76 -0.86 9.22
CA PRO A 164 -1.14 -2.12 8.61
C PRO A 164 -2.11 -2.88 9.52
N GLU A 165 -3.31 -3.09 9.04
CA GLU A 165 -4.36 -3.85 9.74
C GLU A 165 -4.46 -5.30 9.25
N ALA A 166 -3.50 -5.73 8.42
CA ALA A 166 -3.33 -7.12 8.01
C ALA A 166 -2.90 -8.06 9.16
N ASP A 167 -2.46 -7.55 10.34
CA ASP A 167 -1.79 -8.36 11.37
C ASP A 167 -2.22 -8.15 12.84
N PHE A 168 -2.83 -9.23 13.39
CA PHE A 168 -3.05 -9.63 14.79
C PHE A 168 -3.73 -8.68 15.80
N GLY A 169 -4.97 -9.06 16.16
CA GLY A 169 -5.50 -8.80 17.51
C GLY A 169 -7.01 -8.75 17.63
N SER A 170 -7.73 -8.45 16.55
CA SER A 170 -9.20 -8.40 16.64
C SER A 170 -9.95 -8.62 15.33
N MET A 171 -9.46 -8.20 14.16
CA MET A 171 -10.19 -8.31 12.89
C MET A 171 -9.17 -8.24 11.75
N VAL A 172 -9.34 -9.00 10.67
CA VAL A 172 -8.74 -8.60 9.39
C VAL A 172 -9.23 -7.19 9.11
N GLY A 173 -8.28 -6.28 8.85
CA GLY A 173 -8.45 -4.84 8.93
C GLY A 173 -9.73 -4.27 8.33
N THR A 174 -10.14 -3.11 8.85
CA THR A 174 -11.27 -2.39 8.30
C THR A 174 -10.99 -2.05 6.84
N PRO A 175 -11.89 -2.38 5.89
CA PRO A 175 -11.72 -1.98 4.51
C PRO A 175 -11.58 -0.47 4.40
N TYR A 176 -10.73 -0.01 3.48
CA TYR A 176 -10.63 1.39 3.13
C TYR A 176 -12.02 1.95 2.77
N GLU A 177 -12.55 2.81 3.64
CA GLU A 177 -13.75 3.60 3.35
C GLU A 177 -13.39 4.95 2.72
N ALA A 178 -14.05 5.28 1.60
CA ALA A 178 -13.84 6.54 0.89
C ALA A 178 -14.63 7.72 1.48
N SER A 179 -15.05 7.67 2.75
CA SER A 179 -16.01 8.63 3.36
C SER A 179 -15.59 10.11 3.30
N ASN A 180 -14.33 10.40 2.94
CA ASN A 180 -13.91 11.66 2.30
C ASN A 180 -12.67 11.50 1.37
N GLY A 181 -12.39 10.26 0.96
CA GLY A 181 -11.28 9.91 0.07
C GLY A 181 -9.87 10.06 0.65
N LEU A 182 -9.71 10.43 1.93
CA LEU A 182 -8.39 10.78 2.50
C LEU A 182 -8.14 10.28 3.93
N ASN A 183 -9.18 10.15 4.75
CA ASN A 183 -9.04 9.85 6.18
C ASN A 183 -9.62 8.49 6.55
N SER A 184 -9.40 7.49 5.70
CA SER A 184 -9.77 6.13 6.04
C SER A 184 -8.85 5.59 7.13
N ARG A 185 -9.44 4.85 8.08
CA ARG A 185 -8.72 4.09 9.12
C ARG A 185 -8.44 2.66 8.68
N GLY A 186 -8.66 2.38 7.40
CA GLY A 186 -8.67 1.05 6.84
C GLY A 186 -7.69 0.91 5.68
N ASP A 187 -7.26 -0.32 5.49
CA ASP A 187 -6.30 -0.70 4.45
C ASP A 187 -6.98 -0.78 3.07
N ILE A 188 -6.19 -0.64 2.01
CA ILE A 188 -6.69 -0.80 0.64
C ILE A 188 -6.51 -2.27 0.27
N PHE A 189 -7.60 -3.04 0.27
CA PHE A 189 -7.60 -4.49 0.01
C PHE A 189 -7.78 -4.80 -1.48
N CYS A 190 -7.11 -5.85 -1.95
CA CYS A 190 -7.37 -6.47 -3.24
C CYS A 190 -7.41 -7.99 -3.04
N ALA A 191 -8.42 -8.65 -3.61
CA ALA A 191 -8.58 -10.09 -3.58
C ALA A 191 -8.98 -10.61 -4.96
N GLY A 192 -8.84 -11.91 -5.18
CA GLY A 192 -9.28 -12.58 -6.41
C GLY A 192 -9.10 -14.09 -6.33
N PRO A 193 -9.54 -14.86 -7.34
CA PRO A 193 -10.18 -14.41 -8.57
C PRO A 193 -11.62 -13.92 -8.35
N GLY A 194 -12.09 -13.03 -9.24
CA GLY A 194 -13.51 -12.62 -9.32
C GLY A 194 -13.91 -11.35 -8.54
N MET A 195 -12.95 -10.70 -7.85
CA MET A 195 -13.17 -9.45 -7.11
C MET A 195 -12.77 -8.20 -7.91
N ILE A 196 -12.94 -8.21 -9.23
CA ILE A 196 -12.96 -6.98 -10.06
C ILE A 196 -14.34 -6.35 -9.99
N LYS A 197 -14.81 -5.99 -8.79
CA LYS A 197 -15.95 -5.07 -8.66
C LYS A 197 -15.52 -3.85 -7.88
N ARG A 198 -15.54 -2.73 -8.60
CA ARG A 198 -15.39 -1.36 -8.11
C ARG A 198 -16.04 -1.23 -6.73
N GLN A 199 -15.24 -0.91 -5.72
CA GLN A 199 -15.77 -0.08 -4.64
C GLN A 199 -16.16 1.24 -5.30
N GLN A 200 -17.48 1.45 -5.42
CA GLN A 200 -18.08 2.70 -5.88
C GLN A 200 -17.93 3.77 -4.80
#